data_AF-A0A246B832-F1
#
_entry.id   AF-A0A246B832-F1
#
_cell.length_a   1.000
_cell.length_b   1.000
_cell.length_c   1.000
_cell.angle_alpha   90.00
_cell.angle_beta   90.00
_cell.angle_gamma   90.00
#
_symmetry.space_group_name_H-M   'P 1'
#
loop_
_entity.id
_entity.type
_entity.pdbx_description
1 polymer ?
#
loop_
_entity_poly.entity_id
_entity_poly.type
_entity_poly.pdbx_seq_one_letter_code
_entity_poly.pdbx_strand_id
1 'polypeptide(L)'
;MGFVKERLDNNDGSIKKISADMEYQEYLNLVEDSKTLVDIKPSYQNGLSFRIFEALGYEKKIITNNSYVKEFNFYNPDNIFVTDFENFTGLNEFLEKPYSPIDEKIVYEYSLENWLHKLFSDI
;
A
#
# COMPACT_ATOMS: atom_id res chain seq x y z
N MET A 1 -1.05 -8.14 25.30
CA MET A 1 0.31 -8.17 24.72
C MET A 1 0.85 -9.58 24.44
N GLY A 2 0.40 -10.64 25.13
CA GLY A 2 0.91 -12.01 24.93
C GLY A 2 0.41 -12.75 23.67
N PHE A 3 -0.82 -12.51 23.23
CA PHE A 3 -1.46 -13.29 22.15
C PHE A 3 -0.99 -12.98 20.71
N VAL A 4 -0.42 -11.78 20.46
CA VAL A 4 0.02 -11.40 19.10
C VAL A 4 1.40 -11.99 18.78
N LYS A 5 2.24 -12.23 19.79
CA LYS A 5 3.61 -12.74 19.59
C LYS A 5 3.61 -14.18 19.08
N GLU A 6 2.75 -15.04 19.62
CA GLU A 6 2.68 -16.47 19.27
C GLU A 6 2.20 -16.74 17.83
N ARG A 7 1.45 -15.83 17.20
CA ARG A 7 0.93 -16.04 15.83
C ARG A 7 1.90 -15.68 14.71
N LEU A 8 2.94 -14.91 14.99
CA LEU A 8 3.96 -14.56 13.99
C LEU A 8 5.06 -15.62 13.87
N ASP A 9 5.14 -16.55 14.82
CA ASP A 9 6.07 -17.69 14.83
C ASP A 9 5.46 -18.90 14.06
N ASN A 10 4.82 -18.65 12.92
CA ASN A 10 4.30 -19.72 12.05
C ASN A 10 5.46 -20.38 11.28
N ASN A 11 5.74 -21.64 11.61
CA ASN A 11 6.86 -22.43 11.07
C ASN A 11 6.62 -23.02 9.66
N ASP A 12 5.48 -22.76 9.01
CA ASP A 12 5.17 -23.29 7.67
C ASP A 12 5.73 -22.43 6.52
N GLY A 13 6.38 -21.31 6.85
CA GLY A 13 6.98 -20.40 5.88
C GLY A 13 5.99 -19.44 5.20
N SER A 14 4.69 -19.49 5.56
CA SER A 14 3.66 -18.59 5.00
C SER A 14 3.86 -17.13 5.42
N ILE A 15 4.51 -16.88 6.55
CA ILE A 15 4.83 -15.55 7.07
C ILE A 15 6.34 -15.45 7.27
N LYS A 16 6.99 -14.58 6.48
CA LYS A 16 8.40 -14.25 6.67
C LYS A 16 8.52 -12.91 7.39
N LYS A 17 8.95 -12.96 8.65
CA LYS A 17 9.26 -11.75 9.42
C LYS A 17 10.63 -11.20 9.03
N ILE A 18 10.70 -9.89 8.83
CA ILE A 18 11.95 -9.15 8.63
C ILE A 18 12.21 -8.37 9.91
N SER A 19 13.31 -8.68 10.61
CA SER A 19 13.67 -8.08 11.90
C SER A 19 14.99 -7.30 11.87
N ALA A 20 15.62 -7.20 10.70
CA ALA A 20 16.80 -6.38 10.47
C ALA A 20 16.39 -5.13 9.70
N ASP A 21 17.20 -4.07 9.86
CA ASP A 21 17.12 -2.90 8.99
C ASP A 21 17.35 -3.34 7.54
N MET A 22 16.68 -2.66 6.62
CA MET A 22 16.67 -2.97 5.19
C MET A 22 16.98 -1.71 4.42
N GLU A 23 17.87 -1.83 3.43
CA GLU A 23 18.13 -0.74 2.51
C GLU A 23 16.87 -0.44 1.70
N TYR A 24 16.61 0.84 1.43
CA TYR A 24 15.37 1.23 0.76
C TYR A 24 15.22 0.55 -0.62
N GLN A 25 16.33 0.36 -1.34
CA GLN A 25 16.32 -0.33 -2.62
C GLN A 25 15.93 -1.81 -2.51
N GLU A 26 16.35 -2.50 -1.46
CA GLU A 26 15.96 -3.89 -1.22
C GLU A 26 14.46 -4.00 -0.91
N TYR A 27 13.93 -3.03 -0.16
CA TYR A 27 12.50 -2.90 0.08
C TYR A 27 11.73 -2.68 -1.22
N LEU A 28 12.20 -1.79 -2.10
CA LEU A 28 11.54 -1.54 -3.39
C LEU A 28 11.51 -2.80 -4.28
N ASN A 29 12.57 -3.60 -4.28
CA ASN A 29 12.58 -4.87 -4.99
C ASN A 29 11.50 -5.83 -4.45
N LEU A 30 11.30 -5.87 -3.13
CA LEU A 30 10.21 -6.66 -2.53
C LEU A 30 8.83 -6.11 -2.87
N VAL A 31 8.68 -4.78 -2.98
CA VAL A 31 7.44 -4.17 -3.47
C VAL A 31 7.18 -4.59 -4.90
N GLU A 32 8.17 -4.51 -5.79
CA GLU A 32 8.06 -4.90 -7.19
C GLU A 32 7.72 -6.39 -7.37
N ASP A 33 8.30 -7.27 -6.57
CA ASP A 33 8.00 -8.71 -6.60
C ASP A 33 6.64 -9.07 -5.96
N SER A 34 6.04 -8.15 -5.22
CA SER A 34 4.75 -8.36 -4.56
C SER A 34 3.57 -8.21 -5.53
N LYS A 35 2.47 -8.91 -5.23
CA LYS A 35 1.18 -8.73 -5.90
C LYS A 35 0.32 -7.65 -5.22
N THR A 36 0.35 -7.64 -3.89
CA THR A 36 -0.49 -6.79 -3.05
C THR A 36 0.30 -6.36 -1.83
N LEU A 37 0.19 -5.10 -1.46
CA LEU A 37 0.76 -4.53 -0.25
C LEU A 37 -0.32 -4.36 0.82
N VAL A 38 0.06 -4.46 2.09
CA VAL A 38 -0.80 -4.19 3.24
C VAL A 38 -0.33 -2.92 3.93
N ASP A 39 -1.24 -1.98 4.14
CA ASP A 39 -1.00 -0.69 4.78
C ASP A 39 -1.90 -0.54 6.02
N ILE A 40 -1.29 -0.48 7.20
CA ILE A 40 -2.02 -0.34 8.46
C ILE A 40 -1.72 1.05 9.02
N LYS A 41 -2.66 1.96 8.84
CA LYS A 41 -2.61 3.32 9.37
C LYS A 41 -2.82 3.32 10.88
N PRO A 42 -1.89 3.91 11.66
CA PRO A 42 -2.11 4.19 13.08
C PRO A 42 -3.19 5.25 13.29
N SER A 43 -3.97 5.15 14.36
CA SER A 43 -5.10 6.05 14.66
C SER A 43 -4.75 7.54 14.78
N TYR A 44 -3.49 7.86 15.07
CA TYR A 44 -3.00 9.24 15.24
C TYR A 44 -2.50 9.89 13.94
N GLN A 45 -2.41 9.15 12.82
CA GLN A 45 -1.98 9.68 11.54
C GLN A 45 -3.18 10.02 10.65
N ASN A 46 -3.16 11.17 9.99
CA ASN A 46 -4.27 11.61 9.13
C ASN A 46 -3.96 11.53 7.62
N GLY A 47 -2.69 11.49 7.23
CA GLY A 47 -2.27 11.42 5.82
C GLY A 47 -2.24 10.01 5.24
N LEU A 48 -1.91 9.92 3.95
CA LEU A 48 -1.53 8.68 3.29
C LEU A 48 -0.09 8.31 3.67
N SER A 49 0.20 7.02 3.77
CA SER A 49 1.58 6.53 3.91
C SER A 49 2.29 6.50 2.55
N PHE A 50 3.62 6.40 2.56
CA PHE A 50 4.39 6.23 1.31
C PHE A 50 4.03 4.95 0.55
N ARG A 51 3.56 3.91 1.24
CA ARG A 51 3.15 2.64 0.64
C ARG A 51 2.02 2.79 -0.38
N ILE A 52 1.15 3.79 -0.19
CA ILE A 52 0.09 4.12 -1.15
C ILE A 52 0.69 4.64 -2.46
N PHE A 53 1.66 5.55 -2.37
CA PHE A 53 2.32 6.13 -3.55
C PHE A 53 3.26 5.14 -4.24
N GLU A 54 3.96 4.30 -3.46
CA GLU A 54 4.79 3.22 -3.99
C GLU A 54 3.92 2.20 -4.74
N ALA A 55 2.78 1.80 -4.18
CA ALA A 55 1.84 0.94 -4.90
C ALA A 55 1.29 1.58 -6.17
N LEU A 56 1.04 2.90 -6.16
CA LEU A 56 0.61 3.62 -7.36
C LEU A 56 1.69 3.57 -8.44
N GLY A 57 2.96 3.83 -8.08
CA GLY A 57 4.08 3.83 -9.03
C GLY A 57 4.49 2.44 -9.54
N TYR A 58 4.35 1.40 -8.73
CA TYR A 58 4.71 0.01 -9.08
C TYR A 58 3.49 -0.83 -9.51
N GLU A 59 2.33 -0.21 -9.73
CA GLU A 59 1.09 -0.88 -10.14
C GLU A 59 0.68 -2.03 -9.20
N LYS A 60 0.77 -1.80 -7.89
CA LYS A 60 0.44 -2.78 -6.86
C LYS A 60 -0.94 -2.56 -6.30
N LYS A 61 -1.60 -3.66 -5.94
CA LYS A 61 -2.82 -3.61 -5.14
C LYS A 61 -2.50 -3.24 -3.70
N ILE A 62 -3.44 -2.58 -3.03
CA ILE A 62 -3.34 -2.19 -1.62
C ILE A 62 -4.51 -2.74 -0.82
N ILE A 63 -4.23 -3.27 0.36
CA ILE A 63 -5.21 -3.49 1.43
C ILE A 63 -4.91 -2.48 2.54
N THR A 64 -5.88 -1.65 2.92
CA THR A 64 -5.66 -0.59 3.92
C THR A 64 -6.85 -0.36 4.84
N ASN A 65 -6.60 0.11 6.06
CA ASN A 65 -7.64 0.69 6.94
C ASN A 65 -7.78 2.20 6.81
N ASN A 66 -7.02 2.84 5.93
CA ASN A 66 -7.14 4.27 5.69
C ASN A 66 -8.27 4.56 4.70
N SER A 67 -9.50 4.70 5.19
CA SER A 67 -10.66 5.02 4.34
C SER A 67 -10.55 6.34 3.60
N TYR A 68 -9.67 7.25 4.03
CA TYR A 68 -9.42 8.55 3.38
C TYR A 68 -8.88 8.41 1.96
N VAL A 69 -8.29 7.25 1.61
CA VAL A 69 -7.84 6.97 0.24
C VAL A 69 -8.95 7.12 -0.81
N LYS A 70 -10.22 6.96 -0.41
CA LYS A 70 -11.39 7.10 -1.29
C LYS A 70 -11.62 8.53 -1.80
N GLU A 71 -11.04 9.53 -1.14
CA GLU A 71 -11.17 10.94 -1.51
C GLU A 71 -10.21 11.35 -2.64
N PHE A 72 -9.29 10.47 -3.05
CA PHE A 72 -8.28 10.76 -4.06
C PHE A 72 -8.72 10.27 -5.44
N ASN A 73 -8.37 11.02 -6.48
CA ASN A 73 -8.72 10.71 -7.88
C ASN A 73 -8.09 9.42 -8.43
N PHE A 74 -7.09 8.85 -7.76
CA PHE A 74 -6.52 7.54 -8.10
C PHE A 74 -7.28 6.36 -7.47
N TYR A 75 -8.27 6.60 -6.61
CA TYR A 75 -8.99 5.50 -5.95
C TYR A 75 -9.72 4.63 -6.97
N ASN A 76 -9.38 3.34 -6.97
CA ASN A 76 -10.06 2.31 -7.74
C ASN A 76 -10.30 1.10 -6.84
N PRO A 77 -11.56 0.65 -6.64
CA PRO A 77 -11.86 -0.50 -5.77
C PRO A 77 -11.29 -1.83 -6.29
N ASP A 78 -10.90 -1.92 -7.56
CA ASP A 78 -10.19 -3.09 -8.10
C ASP A 78 -8.71 -3.11 -7.69
N ASN A 79 -8.15 -1.96 -7.29
CA ASN A 79 -6.76 -1.81 -6.86
C ASN A 79 -6.60 -1.61 -5.35
N ILE A 80 -7.62 -1.05 -4.68
CA ILE A 80 -7.55 -0.67 -3.27
C ILE A 80 -8.72 -1.29 -2.50
N PHE A 81 -8.41 -2.22 -1.61
CA PHE A 81 -9.35 -2.83 -0.67
C PHE A 81 -9.29 -2.12 0.68
N VAL A 82 -10.39 -1.44 1.04
CA VAL A 82 -10.50 -0.74 2.33
C VAL A 82 -11.20 -1.64 3.35
N THR A 83 -10.54 -1.90 4.49
CA THR A 83 -11.02 -2.82 5.55
C THR A 83 -10.74 -2.27 6.94
N ASP A 84 -11.56 -2.64 7.92
CA ASP A 84 -11.29 -2.42 9.34
C ASP A 84 -10.36 -3.49 9.95
N PHE A 85 -9.95 -4.48 9.15
CA PHE A 85 -9.24 -5.70 9.57
C PHE A 85 -10.03 -6.62 10.53
N GLU A 86 -11.34 -6.43 10.64
CA GLU A 86 -12.26 -7.30 11.37
C GLU A 86 -13.09 -8.15 10.41
N ASN A 87 -13.48 -7.59 9.25
CA ASN A 87 -14.24 -8.29 8.21
C ASN A 87 -13.52 -8.25 6.84
N PHE A 88 -13.28 -9.43 6.27
CA PHE A 88 -12.60 -9.64 4.98
C PHE A 88 -13.54 -10.14 3.87
N THR A 89 -14.85 -9.92 4.01
CA THR A 89 -15.81 -10.24 2.93
C THR A 89 -15.40 -9.52 1.64
N GLY A 90 -15.31 -10.25 0.53
CA GLY A 90 -14.88 -9.70 -0.76
C GLY A 90 -13.37 -9.69 -0.99
N LEU A 91 -12.55 -10.10 0.00
CA LEU A 91 -11.09 -10.08 -0.13
C LEU A 91 -10.58 -11.05 -1.20
N ASN A 92 -11.15 -12.26 -1.28
CA ASN A 92 -10.71 -13.25 -2.27
C ASN A 92 -10.98 -12.75 -3.69
N GLU A 93 -12.18 -12.22 -3.93
CA GLU A 93 -12.58 -11.64 -5.21
C GLU A 93 -11.68 -10.46 -5.59
N PHE A 94 -11.32 -9.62 -4.61
CA PHE A 94 -10.37 -8.52 -4.83
C PHE A 94 -8.98 -9.02 -5.23
N LEU A 95 -8.46 -10.05 -4.53
CA LEU A 95 -7.13 -10.62 -4.79
C LEU A 95 -7.05 -11.33 -6.14
N GLU A 96 -8.14 -11.95 -6.59
CA GLU A 96 -8.21 -12.67 -7.86
C GLU A 96 -8.34 -11.74 -9.07
N LYS A 97 -8.91 -10.55 -8.90
CA LYS A 97 -8.98 -9.56 -9.97
C LYS A 97 -7.57 -9.14 -10.41
N PRO A 98 -7.35 -8.84 -11.70
CA PRO A 98 -6.12 -8.16 -12.14
C PRO A 98 -6.05 -6.74 -11.55
N TYR A 99 -4.85 -6.16 -11.55
CA TYR A 99 -4.69 -4.72 -11.35
C TYR A 99 -5.35 -3.97 -12.52
N SER A 100 -6.02 -2.86 -12.21
CA SER A 100 -6.68 -1.99 -13.17
C SER A 100 -5.80 -0.74 -13.39
N PRO A 101 -5.14 -0.59 -14.56
CA PRO A 101 -4.25 0.53 -14.81
C PRO A 101 -4.92 1.89 -14.55
N ILE A 102 -4.18 2.78 -13.88
CA ILE A 102 -4.61 4.16 -13.61
C ILE A 102 -3.99 5.07 -14.67
N ASP A 103 -4.70 6.13 -15.08
CA ASP A 103 -4.19 7.10 -16.05
C ASP A 103 -2.82 7.64 -15.61
N GLU A 104 -1.81 7.54 -16.49
CA GLU A 104 -0.45 7.99 -16.23
C GLU A 104 -0.37 9.44 -15.76
N LYS A 105 -1.30 10.31 -16.18
CA LYS A 105 -1.37 11.70 -15.69
C LYS A 105 -1.73 11.78 -14.22
N ILE A 106 -2.62 10.91 -13.76
CA ILE A 106 -2.98 10.81 -12.34
C ILE A 106 -1.78 10.24 -11.58
N VAL A 107 -1.14 9.18 -12.08
CA VAL A 107 0.07 8.62 -11.44
C VAL A 107 1.17 9.68 -11.30
N TYR A 108 1.45 10.41 -12.39
CA TYR A 108 2.42 11.50 -12.41
C TYR A 108 2.06 12.62 -11.42
N GLU A 109 0.78 12.92 -11.22
CA GLU A 109 0.34 13.96 -10.27
C GLU A 109 0.91 13.75 -8.86
N TYR A 110 1.04 12.48 -8.43
CA TYR A 110 1.54 12.08 -7.12
C TYR A 110 3.01 11.64 -7.13
N SER A 111 3.70 11.75 -8.27
CA SER A 111 5.13 11.47 -8.35
C SER A 111 5.93 12.50 -7.54
N LEU A 112 7.06 12.07 -6.99
CA LEU A 112 8.00 12.99 -6.32
C LEU A 112 8.50 14.07 -7.28
N GLU A 113 8.71 13.71 -8.55
CA GLU A 113 9.10 14.64 -9.62
C GLU A 113 8.08 15.77 -9.76
N ASN A 114 6.81 15.45 -9.96
CA ASN A 114 5.76 16.47 -10.08
C ASN A 114 5.57 17.27 -8.79
N TRP A 115 5.72 16.63 -7.63
CA TRP A 115 5.67 17.33 -6.35
C TRP A 115 6.79 18.37 -6.22
N LEU A 116 8.03 18.02 -6.60
CA LEU A 116 9.16 18.95 -6.65
C LEU A 116 8.89 20.08 -7.66
N HIS A 117 8.39 19.75 -8.85
CA HIS A 117 8.02 20.77 -9.84
C HIS A 117 7.01 21.78 -9.29
N LYS A 118 5.94 21.31 -8.63
CA LYS A 118 4.94 22.19 -8.00
C LYS A 118 5.53 23.02 -6.86
N LEU A 119 6.42 22.45 -6.06
CA LEU A 119 7.03 23.15 -4.93
C LEU A 119 7.92 24.31 -5.38
N PHE A 120 8.67 24.12 -6.47
CA PHE A 120 9.62 25.11 -6.99
C PHE A 120 9.05 25.97 -8.13
N SER A 121 7.85 25.68 -8.66
CA SER A 121 7.21 26.52 -9.67
C SER A 121 6.66 27.85 -9.13
N ASP A 122 6.48 27.94 -7.82
CA ASP A 122 5.94 29.11 -7.11
C ASP A 122 7.04 30.00 -6.50
N ILE A 123 8.31 29.70 -6.78
CA ILE A 123 9.50 30.46 -6.34
C ILE A 123 10.15 31.11 -7.56
#